data_AF-A0A2T6E6A9-F1
#
_entry.id   AF-A0A2T6E6A9-F1
#
_cell.length_a   1.000
_cell.length_b   1.000
_cell.length_c   1.000
_cell.angle_alpha   90.00
_cell.angle_beta   90.00
_cell.angle_gamma   90.00
#
_symmetry.space_group_name_H-M   'P 1'
#
loop_
_entity.id
_entity.type
_entity.pdbx_description
1 polymer ?
#
loop_
_entity_poly.entity_id
_entity_poly.type
_entity_poly.pdbx_seq_one_letter_code
_entity_poly.pdbx_strand_id
1 'polypeptide(L)'
;MAAKTVFVSLLLLILPTLSSGYGATGHARQQLRLIAISLIEPQLTSAAMQFNLPSLPTTLVDGEHDRLIAQMNVLVAEGLLDRQPMIATDRQLTVNGLNTRRVGAHRYDRPLMIRQSPVRFGHAHLAQTGEIWVTSSATQATQVEVHFQWVADQLAEWLWAPAFDQEPRLARLKASANQPLVGVATLVWKDQQWQLAELNPYAD
;
A
#
# COMPACT_ATOMS: atom_id res chain seq x y z
N MET A 1 -46.20 -33.20 -29.80
CA MET A 1 -45.00 -33.60 -29.05
C MET A 1 -43.83 -32.79 -29.60
N ALA A 2 -43.50 -31.58 -29.15
CA ALA A 2 -43.19 -31.10 -27.79
C ALA A 2 -41.98 -31.80 -27.16
N ALA A 3 -40.77 -31.32 -27.46
CA ALA A 3 -39.68 -31.20 -26.49
C ALA A 3 -38.57 -30.25 -26.99
N LYS A 4 -38.64 -29.02 -26.47
CA LYS A 4 -37.54 -28.28 -25.82
C LYS A 4 -36.33 -27.82 -26.65
N THR A 5 -36.56 -26.66 -27.24
CA THR A 5 -35.73 -25.44 -27.20
C THR A 5 -34.86 -25.21 -25.95
N VAL A 6 -33.81 -24.41 -26.18
CA VAL A 6 -33.00 -23.56 -25.25
C VAL A 6 -31.88 -24.27 -24.48
N PHE A 7 -30.62 -24.13 -24.92
CA PHE A 7 -29.44 -24.17 -24.02
C PHE A 7 -28.13 -23.63 -24.64
N VAL A 8 -28.13 -22.48 -25.34
CA VAL A 8 -26.85 -21.82 -25.73
C VAL A 8 -26.87 -20.29 -25.52
N SER A 9 -27.96 -19.69 -25.02
CA SER A 9 -28.06 -18.23 -24.85
C SER A 9 -27.70 -17.72 -23.45
N LEU A 10 -27.13 -18.54 -22.57
CA LEU A 10 -26.83 -18.15 -21.17
C LEU A 10 -25.56 -17.28 -21.03
N LEU A 11 -24.81 -17.02 -22.11
CA LEU A 11 -23.57 -16.24 -22.06
C LEU A 11 -23.72 -14.76 -22.47
N LEU A 12 -24.93 -14.30 -22.76
CA LEU A 12 -25.20 -12.95 -23.30
C LEU A 12 -26.04 -12.05 -22.37
N LEU A 13 -26.20 -12.41 -21.10
CA LEU A 13 -27.04 -11.69 -20.12
C LEU A 13 -26.29 -11.25 -18.85
N ILE A 14 -24.99 -10.97 -18.96
CA ILE A 14 -24.18 -10.35 -17.89
C ILE A 14 -23.74 -8.94 -18.31
N LEU A 15 -24.62 -8.22 -19.02
CA LEU A 15 -24.56 -6.76 -19.02
C LEU A 15 -25.09 -6.32 -17.66
N PRO A 16 -24.35 -5.50 -16.88
CA PRO A 16 -24.95 -4.80 -15.77
C PRO A 16 -25.91 -3.78 -16.38
N THR A 17 -27.20 -4.12 -16.46
CA THR A 17 -28.23 -3.09 -16.44
C THR A 17 -28.17 -2.46 -15.05
N LEU A 18 -27.17 -1.60 -14.83
CA LEU A 18 -27.21 -0.53 -13.84
C LEU A 18 -28.21 0.49 -14.36
N SER A 19 -29.46 0.04 -14.46
CA SER A 19 -30.62 0.88 -14.71
C SER A 19 -30.88 1.61 -13.39
N SER A 20 -31.01 2.92 -13.50
CA SER A 20 -31.53 3.84 -12.51
C SER A 20 -32.96 3.44 -12.11
N GLY A 21 -33.09 2.44 -11.23
CA GLY A 21 -34.39 1.89 -10.87
C GLY A 21 -34.36 1.17 -9.52
N TYR A 22 -34.98 1.79 -8.52
CA TYR A 22 -35.26 1.22 -7.21
C TYR A 22 -35.90 -0.18 -7.35
N GLY A 23 -35.22 -1.23 -6.88
CA GLY A 23 -35.79 -2.59 -6.75
C GLY A 23 -34.89 -3.73 -7.28
N ALA A 24 -34.17 -3.52 -8.39
CA ALA A 24 -33.22 -4.51 -8.93
C ALA A 24 -31.75 -4.23 -8.54
N THR A 25 -31.52 -3.09 -7.89
CA THR A 25 -30.20 -2.55 -7.53
C THR A 25 -29.56 -3.20 -6.30
N GLY A 26 -30.33 -3.94 -5.48
CA GLY A 26 -29.83 -4.56 -4.26
C GLY A 26 -28.83 -5.69 -4.52
N HIS A 27 -29.21 -6.67 -5.32
CA HIS A 27 -28.37 -7.85 -5.60
C HIS A 27 -27.12 -7.52 -6.40
N ALA A 28 -27.24 -6.69 -7.44
CA ALA A 28 -26.08 -6.26 -8.23
C ALA A 28 -25.07 -5.47 -7.36
N ARG A 29 -25.56 -4.60 -6.46
CA ARG A 29 -24.70 -3.85 -5.54
C ARG A 29 -24.06 -4.74 -4.48
N GLN A 30 -24.79 -5.75 -3.97
CA GLN A 30 -24.24 -6.75 -3.06
C GLN A 30 -23.15 -7.60 -3.73
N GLN A 31 -23.38 -8.06 -4.96
CA GLN A 31 -22.39 -8.79 -5.74
C GLN A 31 -21.14 -7.94 -5.99
N LEU A 32 -21.32 -6.69 -6.41
CA LEU A 32 -20.22 -5.75 -6.63
C LEU A 32 -19.42 -5.50 -5.34
N ARG A 33 -20.10 -5.42 -4.19
CA ARG A 33 -19.44 -5.30 -2.88
C ARG A 33 -18.59 -6.53 -2.55
N LEU A 34 -19.10 -7.75 -2.77
CA LEU A 34 -18.32 -8.97 -2.56
C LEU A 34 -17.10 -9.05 -3.47
N ILE A 35 -17.27 -8.65 -4.74
CA ILE A 35 -16.17 -8.56 -5.70
C ILE A 35 -15.13 -7.55 -5.20
N ALA A 36 -15.56 -6.37 -4.76
CA ALA A 36 -14.67 -5.34 -4.22
C ALA A 36 -13.86 -5.86 -3.01
N ILE A 37 -14.52 -6.50 -2.04
CA ILE A 37 -13.86 -7.11 -0.88
C ILE A 37 -12.78 -8.10 -1.35
N SER A 38 -13.13 -9.02 -2.25
CA SER A 38 -12.22 -10.04 -2.76
C SER A 38 -11.00 -9.49 -3.50
N LEU A 39 -11.11 -8.28 -4.06
CA LEU A 39 -10.02 -7.61 -4.79
C LEU A 39 -9.18 -6.71 -3.87
N ILE A 40 -9.81 -6.06 -2.87
CA ILE A 40 -9.15 -5.10 -1.98
C ILE A 40 -8.37 -5.82 -0.88
N GLU A 41 -8.99 -6.78 -0.17
CA GLU A 41 -8.38 -7.42 1.01
C GLU A 41 -6.98 -7.99 0.75
N PRO A 42 -6.73 -8.73 -0.36
CA PRO A 42 -5.41 -9.33 -0.59
C PRO A 42 -4.29 -8.31 -0.81
N GLN A 43 -4.63 -7.11 -1.31
CA GLN A 43 -3.65 -6.08 -1.64
C GLN A 43 -3.50 -5.01 -0.55
N LEU A 44 -4.45 -4.94 0.38
CA LEU A 44 -4.50 -3.89 1.39
C LEU A 44 -3.28 -3.87 2.29
N THR A 45 -2.86 -5.03 2.81
CA THR A 45 -1.69 -5.11 3.69
C THR A 45 -0.41 -4.68 2.97
N SER A 46 -0.20 -5.11 1.72
CA SER A 46 0.96 -4.65 0.94
C SER A 46 0.93 -3.15 0.68
N ALA A 47 -0.22 -2.57 0.37
CA ALA A 47 -0.31 -1.14 0.09
C ALA A 47 -0.13 -0.28 1.37
N ALA A 48 -0.69 -0.73 2.50
CA ALA A 48 -0.75 0.07 3.72
C ALA A 48 0.44 -0.15 4.68
N MET A 49 0.96 -1.38 4.79
CA MET A 49 1.84 -1.82 5.91
C MET A 49 3.30 -2.02 5.52
N GLN A 50 3.77 -1.28 4.53
CA GLN A 50 5.14 -1.36 4.04
C GLN A 50 5.92 -0.08 4.35
N PHE A 51 7.12 -0.25 4.90
CA PHE A 51 8.06 0.83 5.15
C PHE A 51 8.98 1.00 3.92
N ASN A 52 8.99 2.21 3.36
CA ASN A 52 9.79 2.52 2.19
C ASN A 52 11.22 2.85 2.61
N LEU A 53 12.12 1.88 2.40
CA LEU A 53 13.54 2.07 2.64
C LEU A 53 14.19 2.86 1.48
N PRO A 54 15.28 3.60 1.75
CA PRO A 54 16.13 4.11 0.68
C PRO A 54 16.63 2.97 -0.21
N SER A 55 17.08 3.28 -1.44
CA SER A 55 17.67 2.28 -2.33
C SER A 55 18.90 1.65 -1.67
N LEU A 56 18.77 0.38 -1.27
CA LEU A 56 19.83 -0.39 -0.63
C LEU A 56 20.68 -1.14 -1.68
N PRO A 57 22.00 -1.30 -1.45
CA PRO A 57 22.76 -0.76 -0.32
C PRO A 57 22.88 0.76 -0.34
N THR A 58 22.88 1.37 0.84
CA THR A 58 23.04 2.82 0.99
C THR A 58 24.15 3.15 1.98
N THR A 59 24.84 4.27 1.75
CA THR A 59 25.90 4.76 2.64
C THR A 59 25.45 6.10 3.19
N LEU A 60 25.38 6.21 4.52
CA LEU A 60 25.04 7.44 5.22
C LEU A 60 26.27 7.94 5.97
N VAL A 61 26.62 9.21 5.75
CA VAL A 61 27.71 9.90 6.44
C VAL A 61 27.22 10.38 7.80
N ASP A 62 28.06 10.23 8.83
CA ASP A 62 27.73 10.66 10.18
C ASP A 62 27.50 12.19 10.23
N GLY A 63 26.42 12.63 10.87
CA GLY A 63 26.08 14.05 11.04
C GLY A 63 25.32 14.71 9.88
N GLU A 64 25.09 14.00 8.76
CA GLU A 64 24.28 14.55 7.65
C GLU A 64 22.80 14.16 7.75
N HIS A 65 22.52 12.93 8.20
CA HIS A 65 21.20 12.31 8.14
C HIS A 65 20.81 11.63 9.46
N ASP A 66 21.04 12.28 10.60
CA ASP A 66 20.93 11.68 11.94
C ASP A 66 19.59 10.97 12.20
N ARG A 67 18.48 11.54 11.74
CA ARG A 67 17.15 10.89 11.85
C ARG A 67 17.08 9.60 11.05
N LEU A 68 17.50 9.61 9.78
CA LEU A 68 17.49 8.42 8.95
C LEU A 68 18.46 7.37 9.51
N ILE A 69 19.64 7.79 9.96
CA ILE A 69 20.61 6.91 10.63
C ILE A 69 19.99 6.25 11.86
N ALA A 70 19.27 7.00 12.70
CA ALA A 70 18.57 6.46 13.86
C ALA A 70 17.50 5.42 13.45
N GLN A 71 16.71 5.70 12.42
CA GLN A 71 15.71 4.76 11.90
C GLN A 71 16.37 3.48 11.35
N MET A 72 17.43 3.62 10.55
CA MET A 72 18.18 2.48 10.01
C MET A 72 18.82 1.64 11.12
N ASN A 73 19.32 2.28 12.19
CA ASN A 73 19.88 1.58 13.34
C ASN A 73 18.83 0.78 14.12
N VAL A 74 17.59 1.27 14.23
CA VAL A 74 16.49 0.47 14.81
C VAL A 74 16.27 -0.77 13.95
N LEU A 75 16.17 -0.63 12.63
CA LEU A 75 15.98 -1.77 11.73
C LEU A 75 17.16 -2.77 11.76
N VAL A 76 18.38 -2.30 12.03
CA VAL A 76 19.54 -3.16 12.26
C VAL A 76 19.39 -3.94 13.57
N ALA A 77 18.93 -3.29 14.65
CA ALA A 77 18.70 -3.96 15.93
C ALA A 77 17.63 -5.06 15.83
N GLU A 78 16.64 -4.87 14.96
CA GLU A 78 15.58 -5.84 14.65
C GLU A 78 16.03 -6.95 13.67
N GLY A 79 17.29 -6.93 13.22
CA GLY A 79 17.83 -7.91 12.27
C GLY A 79 17.28 -7.79 10.85
N LEU A 80 16.65 -6.67 10.51
CA LEU A 80 16.08 -6.39 9.18
C LEU A 80 17.14 -5.85 8.21
N LEU A 81 18.20 -5.25 8.74
CA LEU A 81 19.31 -4.65 8.00
C LEU A 81 20.66 -5.03 8.63
N ASP A 82 21.70 -5.06 7.80
CA ASP A 82 23.08 -5.13 8.24
C ASP A 82 23.73 -3.76 8.21
N ARG A 83 24.61 -3.47 9.18
CA ARG A 83 25.39 -2.23 9.24
C ARG A 83 26.87 -2.52 9.22
N GLN A 84 27.60 -1.87 8.32
CA GLN A 84 29.06 -1.92 8.26
C GLN A 84 29.65 -0.52 8.44
N PRO A 85 30.56 -0.31 9.40
CA PRO A 85 31.29 0.95 9.51
C PRO A 85 32.23 1.12 8.32
N MET A 86 32.28 2.33 7.77
CA MET A 86 33.09 2.70 6.62
C MET A 86 33.66 4.12 6.79
N ILE A 87 34.60 4.48 5.93
CA ILE A 87 35.13 5.84 5.85
C ILE A 87 34.74 6.39 4.48
N ALA A 88 33.98 7.48 4.45
CA ALA A 88 33.65 8.20 3.23
C ALA A 88 34.63 9.36 3.03
N THR A 89 34.75 9.81 1.78
CA THR A 89 35.55 10.98 1.42
C THR A 89 34.62 12.13 1.11
N ASP A 90 34.61 13.13 1.98
CA ASP A 90 33.86 14.37 1.77
C ASP A 90 34.76 15.38 1.04
N ARG A 91 34.24 15.97 -0.03
CA ARG A 91 34.93 16.91 -0.91
C ARG A 91 34.13 18.20 -0.95
N GLN A 92 34.63 19.22 -0.28
CA GLN A 92 33.99 20.53 -0.22
C GLN A 92 34.85 21.56 -0.96
N LEU A 93 34.26 22.23 -1.96
CA LEU A 93 34.91 23.35 -2.62
C LEU A 93 34.84 24.57 -1.70
N THR A 94 35.99 25.09 -1.30
CA THR A 94 36.12 26.29 -0.47
C THR A 94 36.78 27.42 -1.26
N VAL A 95 36.79 28.63 -0.70
CA VAL A 95 37.46 29.80 -1.31
C VAL A 95 38.96 29.55 -1.53
N ASN A 96 39.57 28.66 -0.74
CA ASN A 96 41.00 28.31 -0.82
C ASN A 96 41.27 27.05 -1.66
N GLY A 97 40.26 26.50 -2.35
CA GLY A 97 40.38 25.30 -3.18
C GLY A 97 39.55 24.11 -2.67
N LEU A 98 39.81 22.94 -3.26
CA LEU A 98 39.09 21.70 -2.93
C LEU A 98 39.61 21.11 -1.62
N ASN A 99 38.81 21.20 -0.56
CA ASN A 99 39.10 20.54 0.70
C ASN A 99 38.58 19.10 0.64
N THR A 100 39.45 18.14 0.92
CA THR A 100 39.09 16.71 0.97
C THR A 100 39.34 16.20 2.38
N ARG A 101 38.30 15.70 3.05
CA ARG A 101 38.40 15.11 4.39
C ARG A 101 37.83 13.70 4.43
N ARG A 102 38.39 12.88 5.31
CA ARG A 102 37.84 11.55 5.63
C ARG A 102 36.80 11.71 6.74
N VAL A 103 35.61 11.17 6.53
CA VAL A 103 34.50 11.24 7.48
C VAL A 103 33.99 9.84 7.78
N GLY A 104 33.50 9.64 9.00
CA GLY A 104 32.83 8.40 9.40
C GLY A 104 31.55 8.22 8.60
N ALA A 105 31.28 6.98 8.21
CA ALA A 105 30.05 6.62 7.52
C ALA A 105 29.63 5.20 7.88
N HIS A 106 28.35 4.90 7.65
CA HIS A 106 27.79 3.58 7.79
C HIS A 106 27.16 3.14 6.47
N ARG A 107 27.56 1.96 6.00
CA ARG A 107 26.85 1.27 4.92
C ARG A 107 25.78 0.38 5.52
N TYR A 108 24.57 0.54 5.02
CA TYR A 108 23.43 -0.31 5.35
C TYR A 108 23.12 -1.20 4.15
N ASP A 109 22.96 -2.49 4.41
CA ASP A 109 22.66 -3.49 3.41
C ASP A 109 21.53 -4.41 3.88
N ARG A 110 20.97 -5.19 2.96
CA ARG A 110 20.01 -6.24 3.30
C ARG A 110 20.76 -7.53 3.65
N PRO A 111 20.38 -8.23 4.72
CA PRO A 111 20.90 -9.56 4.97
C PRO A 111 20.63 -10.48 3.78
N LEU A 112 21.62 -11.28 3.38
CA LEU A 112 21.53 -12.16 2.20
C LEU A 112 20.34 -13.14 2.24
N MET A 113 19.82 -13.42 3.44
CA MET A 113 18.68 -14.30 3.68
C MET A 113 17.31 -13.61 3.50
N ILE A 114 17.25 -12.28 3.49
CA ILE A 114 16.01 -11.50 3.36
C ILE A 114 15.99 -10.86 1.95
N ARG A 115 15.66 -11.68 0.94
CA ARG A 115 15.68 -11.25 -0.48
C ARG A 115 14.37 -10.66 -1.01
N GLN A 116 13.32 -10.53 -0.22
CA GLN A 116 12.04 -10.02 -0.73
C GLN A 116 11.64 -8.71 -0.05
N SER A 117 11.13 -7.80 -0.90
CA SER A 117 10.08 -6.78 -0.73
C SER A 117 9.89 -6.09 0.64
N PRO A 118 9.45 -4.82 0.65
CA PRO A 118 9.68 -3.86 1.72
C PRO A 118 9.29 -4.36 3.12
N VAL A 119 9.95 -3.79 4.13
CA VAL A 119 9.78 -4.16 5.54
C VAL A 119 8.30 -4.02 5.91
N ARG A 120 7.65 -5.17 6.08
CA ARG A 120 6.29 -5.26 6.57
C ARG A 120 6.31 -5.02 8.07
N PHE A 121 5.43 -4.15 8.54
CA PHE A 121 5.40 -3.75 9.95
C PHE A 121 4.04 -3.94 10.62
N GLY A 122 3.11 -4.62 9.96
CA GLY A 122 1.78 -4.88 10.49
C GLY A 122 0.90 -5.63 9.52
N HIS A 123 -0.37 -5.75 9.86
CA HIS A 123 -1.41 -6.26 8.98
C HIS A 123 -2.54 -5.23 8.88
N ALA A 124 -3.20 -5.20 7.72
CA ALA A 124 -4.31 -4.31 7.45
C ALA A 124 -5.56 -5.13 7.19
N HIS A 125 -6.60 -4.87 7.97
CA HIS A 125 -7.89 -5.54 7.86
C HIS A 125 -8.93 -4.58 7.31
N LEU A 126 -9.65 -5.04 6.28
CA LEU A 126 -10.82 -4.35 5.79
C LEU A 126 -11.92 -4.41 6.86
N ALA A 127 -12.35 -3.25 7.36
CA ALA A 127 -13.37 -3.16 8.39
C ALA A 127 -14.76 -3.09 7.76
N GLN A 128 -14.95 -2.20 6.79
CA GLN A 128 -16.24 -2.00 6.13
C GLN A 128 -16.06 -1.42 4.73
N THR A 129 -16.86 -1.91 3.77
CA THR A 129 -17.06 -1.22 2.48
C THR A 129 -18.22 -0.22 2.60
N GLY A 130 -17.95 1.05 2.30
CA GLY A 130 -18.90 2.15 2.35
C GLY A 130 -19.63 2.34 1.02
N GLU A 131 -19.58 3.56 0.51
CA GLU A 131 -20.21 3.97 -0.73
C GLU A 131 -19.54 3.34 -1.96
N ILE A 132 -20.35 3.05 -2.95
CA ILE A 132 -19.90 2.55 -4.24
C ILE A 132 -20.53 3.45 -5.31
N TRP A 133 -19.68 4.09 -6.09
CA TRP A 133 -20.06 4.94 -7.22
C TRP A 133 -19.67 4.26 -8.51
N VAL A 134 -20.60 4.22 -9.46
CA VAL A 134 -20.37 3.56 -10.75
C VAL A 134 -20.37 4.61 -11.85
N THR A 135 -19.27 4.67 -12.58
CA THR A 135 -19.08 5.58 -13.70
C THR A 135 -18.99 4.73 -14.96
N SER A 136 -20.03 4.77 -15.79
CA SER A 136 -20.05 4.14 -17.11
C SER A 136 -19.92 5.23 -18.19
N SER A 137 -18.86 5.17 -18.99
CA SER A 137 -18.70 6.00 -20.19
C SER A 137 -18.88 5.15 -21.44
N ALA A 138 -19.40 5.75 -22.52
CA ALA A 138 -19.53 5.08 -23.82
C ALA A 138 -18.17 4.75 -24.48
N THR A 139 -17.09 5.41 -24.06
CA THR A 139 -15.75 5.30 -24.66
C THR A 139 -14.70 4.66 -23.76
N GLN A 140 -15.01 4.42 -22.49
CA GLN A 140 -14.09 3.82 -21.52
C GLN A 140 -14.69 2.56 -20.89
N ALA A 141 -13.82 1.72 -20.34
CA ALA A 141 -14.24 0.60 -19.50
C ALA A 141 -15.14 1.09 -18.35
N THR A 142 -16.13 0.30 -17.94
CA THR A 142 -16.94 0.62 -16.75
C THR A 142 -16.04 0.70 -15.54
N GLN A 143 -16.12 1.81 -14.79
CA GLN A 143 -15.34 2.04 -13.59
C GLN A 143 -16.23 2.10 -12.36
N VAL A 144 -15.72 1.59 -11.26
CA VAL A 144 -16.39 1.58 -9.96
C VAL A 144 -15.42 2.09 -8.92
N GLU A 145 -15.81 3.17 -8.25
CA GLU A 145 -15.10 3.69 -7.10
C GLU A 145 -15.74 3.14 -5.83
N VAL A 146 -14.91 2.53 -4.97
CA VAL A 146 -15.34 1.90 -3.72
C VAL A 146 -14.64 2.60 -2.57
N HIS A 147 -15.43 3.27 -1.73
CA HIS A 147 -14.96 3.84 -0.47
C HIS A 147 -14.99 2.76 0.60
N PHE A 148 -13.96 2.67 1.43
CA PHE A 148 -13.88 1.67 2.47
C PHE A 148 -13.16 2.18 3.72
N GLN A 149 -13.36 1.46 4.82
CA GLN A 149 -12.69 1.65 6.09
C GLN A 149 -11.86 0.42 6.43
N TRP A 150 -10.72 0.64 7.07
CA TRP A 150 -9.81 -0.42 7.45
C TRP A 150 -9.05 -0.08 8.73
N VAL A 151 -8.51 -1.10 9.38
CA VAL A 151 -7.76 -0.97 10.64
C VAL A 151 -6.41 -1.66 10.54
N ALA A 152 -5.40 -1.11 11.23
CA ALA A 152 -4.11 -1.78 11.40
C ALA A 152 -4.11 -2.63 12.66
N ASP A 153 -3.51 -3.80 12.57
CA ASP A 153 -3.23 -4.67 13.70
C ASP A 153 -1.85 -5.32 13.55
N GLN A 154 -1.44 -6.09 14.58
CA GLN A 154 -0.15 -6.78 14.63
C GLN A 154 1.04 -5.88 14.29
N LEU A 155 0.98 -4.62 14.72
CA LEU A 155 2.03 -3.64 14.47
C LEU A 155 3.34 -4.07 15.14
N ALA A 156 4.45 -3.96 14.41
CA ALA A 156 5.77 -4.38 14.89
C ALA A 156 6.31 -3.46 15.99
N GLU A 157 6.86 -4.04 17.06
CA GLU A 157 7.25 -3.31 18.29
C GLU A 157 8.27 -2.18 18.06
N TRP A 158 9.13 -2.32 17.06
CA TRP A 158 10.11 -1.30 16.71
C TRP A 158 9.50 -0.01 16.14
N LEU A 159 8.22 -0.02 15.71
CA LEU A 159 7.52 1.20 15.31
C LEU A 159 7.38 2.21 16.44
N TRP A 160 7.46 1.77 17.70
CA TRP A 160 7.41 2.62 18.88
C TRP A 160 8.79 3.13 19.32
N ALA A 161 9.86 2.81 18.59
CA ALA A 161 11.16 3.39 18.85
C ALA A 161 11.14 4.91 18.57
N PRO A 162 11.84 5.75 19.38
CA PRO A 162 11.81 7.21 19.24
C PRO A 162 12.19 7.75 17.85
N ALA A 163 12.98 6.99 17.08
CA ALA A 163 13.35 7.33 15.72
C ALA A 163 12.16 7.45 14.75
N PHE A 164 11.00 6.89 15.10
CA PHE A 164 9.78 6.86 14.30
C PHE A 164 8.67 7.77 14.82
N ASP A 165 8.87 8.48 15.94
CA ASP A 165 7.83 9.34 16.55
C ASP A 165 7.44 10.53 15.66
N GLN A 166 8.37 11.02 14.86
CA GLN A 166 8.17 12.16 13.99
C GLN A 166 7.58 11.80 12.61
N GLU A 167 7.08 10.57 12.42
CA GLU A 167 6.49 10.13 11.15
C GLU A 167 4.96 10.24 11.22
N PRO A 168 4.32 11.26 10.59
CA PRO A 168 2.89 11.53 10.77
C PRO A 168 2.00 10.38 10.31
N ARG A 169 2.44 9.66 9.26
CA ARG A 169 1.75 8.46 8.77
C ARG A 169 1.68 7.37 9.85
N LEU A 170 2.77 7.16 10.60
CA LEU A 170 2.79 6.14 11.66
C LEU A 170 1.90 6.52 12.84
N ALA A 171 1.76 7.81 13.15
CA ALA A 171 0.81 8.27 14.16
C ALA A 171 -0.64 7.91 13.78
N ARG A 172 -1.05 8.18 12.53
CA ARG A 172 -2.38 7.78 12.01
C ARG A 172 -2.58 6.25 12.07
N LEU A 173 -1.56 5.48 11.69
CA LEU A 173 -1.59 4.01 11.73
C LEU A 173 -1.72 3.45 13.15
N LYS A 174 -0.92 3.94 14.10
CA LYS A 174 -0.97 3.53 15.51
C LYS A 174 -2.34 3.83 16.13
N ALA A 175 -2.98 4.94 15.73
CA ALA A 175 -4.32 5.31 16.19
C ALA A 175 -5.47 4.52 15.51
N SER A 176 -5.18 3.81 14.40
CA SER A 176 -6.22 3.18 13.57
C SER A 176 -7.02 2.08 14.28
N ALA A 177 -6.49 1.50 15.34
CA ALA A 177 -7.21 0.54 16.19
C ALA A 177 -8.45 1.16 16.85
N ASN A 178 -8.43 2.46 17.14
CA ASN A 178 -9.56 3.18 17.75
C ASN A 178 -10.38 3.97 16.73
N GLN A 179 -9.74 4.41 15.65
CA GLN A 179 -10.37 5.20 14.60
C GLN A 179 -10.00 4.62 13.22
N PRO A 180 -10.89 3.83 12.60
CA PRO A 180 -10.62 3.24 11.29
C PRO A 180 -10.18 4.28 10.26
N LEU A 181 -9.21 3.90 9.44
CA LEU A 181 -8.71 4.71 8.35
C LEU A 181 -9.61 4.55 7.12
N VAL A 182 -9.75 5.62 6.35
CA VAL A 182 -10.54 5.62 5.12
C VAL A 182 -9.63 5.40 3.92
N GLY A 183 -10.07 4.56 2.99
CA GLY A 183 -9.41 4.32 1.72
C GLY A 183 -10.39 4.32 0.56
N VAL A 184 -9.84 4.44 -0.64
CA VAL A 184 -10.59 4.40 -1.90
C VAL A 184 -9.92 3.39 -2.83
N ALA A 185 -10.74 2.55 -3.47
CA ALA A 185 -10.31 1.61 -4.48
C ALA A 185 -11.07 1.85 -5.78
N THR A 186 -10.36 1.82 -6.89
CA THR A 186 -10.94 1.92 -8.23
C THR A 186 -10.90 0.55 -8.89
N LEU A 187 -12.07 0.03 -9.23
CA LEU A 187 -12.24 -1.20 -9.99
C LEU A 187 -12.61 -0.87 -11.43
N VAL A 188 -12.04 -1.60 -12.38
CA VAL A 188 -12.38 -1.48 -13.80
C VAL A 188 -12.90 -2.80 -14.35
N TRP A 189 -13.93 -2.73 -15.18
CA TRP A 189 -14.41 -3.87 -15.95
C TRP A 189 -13.62 -3.96 -17.26
N LYS A 190 -12.70 -4.92 -17.33
CA LYS A 190 -11.84 -5.12 -18.50
C LYS A 190 -11.66 -6.61 -18.75
N ASP A 191 -11.61 -7.00 -20.02
CA ASP A 191 -11.37 -8.39 -20.42
C ASP A 191 -12.37 -9.37 -19.78
N GLN A 192 -13.65 -8.96 -19.68
CA GLN A 192 -14.77 -9.70 -19.09
C GLN A 192 -14.63 -10.02 -17.59
N GLN A 193 -13.82 -9.27 -16.85
CA GLN A 193 -13.67 -9.41 -15.41
C GLN A 193 -13.46 -8.06 -14.70
N TRP A 194 -13.80 -8.01 -13.41
CA TRP A 194 -13.44 -6.88 -12.56
C TRP A 194 -11.98 -6.99 -12.14
N GLN A 195 -11.25 -5.90 -12.25
CA GLN A 195 -9.85 -5.81 -11.86
C GLN A 195 -9.66 -4.60 -10.96
N LEU A 196 -8.79 -4.72 -9.95
CA LEU A 196 -8.33 -3.59 -9.14
C LEU A 196 -7.37 -2.75 -9.97
N ALA A 197 -7.77 -1.52 -10.31
CA ALA A 197 -6.94 -0.59 -11.06
C ALA A 197 -6.08 0.27 -10.14
N GLU A 198 -6.65 0.72 -9.03
CA GLU A 198 -5.98 1.57 -8.06
C GLU A 198 -6.47 1.25 -6.65
N LEU A 199 -5.56 1.33 -5.68
CA LEU A 199 -5.86 1.19 -4.26
C LEU A 199 -5.11 2.27 -3.48
N ASN A 200 -5.86 3.25 -2.99
CA ASN A 200 -5.34 4.26 -2.08
C ASN A 200 -5.84 3.96 -0.65
N PRO A 201 -5.00 3.40 0.25
CA PRO A 201 -5.39 3.13 1.62
C PRO A 201 -5.44 4.40 2.51
N TYR A 202 -5.01 5.55 2.02
CA TYR A 202 -4.99 6.81 2.78
C TYR A 202 -5.74 7.89 2.00
N ALA A 203 -7.06 7.75 1.90
CA ALA A 203 -7.92 8.81 1.39
C ALA A 203 -8.13 9.86 2.49
N ASP A 204 -8.02 11.13 2.13
CA ASP A 204 -8.27 12.27 3.02
C ASP A 204 -9.74 12.70 3.02
#